data_AF-A0A3D2L272-F1
#
_entry.id   AF-A0A3D2L272-F1
#
_cell.length_a   1.000
_cell.length_b   1.000
_cell.length_c   1.000
_cell.angle_alpha   90.00
_cell.angle_beta   90.00
_cell.angle_gamma   90.00
#
_symmetry.space_group_name_H-M   'P 1'
#
loop_
_entity.id
_entity.type
_entity.pdbx_description
1 polymer ?
#
loop_
_entity_poly.entity_id
_entity_poly.type
_entity_poly.pdbx_seq_one_letter_code
_entity_poly.pdbx_strand_id
1 'polypeptide(L)'
;GGTSATIGRFIRYRCDIAAKTSLCVADPENSVFYDHYETGDPDIRIGTKSRIEGIGRPRVEASFQPDVIDRMMRVPDAASIATIHWLQDILGRRCGGSTGTNVWAALTLLREMRAAGQAGSVATLICDGGERYLDTYYDDAWIASQGLDLMPYLVSLQEFTRD
;
A
#
# COMPACT_ATOMS: atom_id res chain seq x y z
N GLY A 1 -6.85 2.77 -8.10
CA GLY A 1 -7.80 3.11 -9.18
C GLY A 1 -8.83 2.02 -9.33
N GLY A 2 -8.74 1.21 -10.38
CA GLY A 2 -9.77 0.20 -10.70
C GLY A 2 -10.06 -0.83 -9.60
N THR A 3 -9.04 -1.42 -8.97
CA THR A 3 -9.22 -2.44 -7.91
C THR A 3 -10.00 -1.87 -6.71
N SER A 4 -9.58 -0.70 -6.21
CA SER A 4 -10.25 -0.04 -5.09
C SER A 4 -11.68 0.38 -5.45
N ALA A 5 -11.90 0.87 -6.67
CA ALA A 5 -13.25 1.20 -7.14
C ALA A 5 -14.16 -0.04 -7.17
N THR A 6 -13.69 -1.18 -7.68
CA THR A 6 -14.45 -2.43 -7.71
C THR A 6 -14.79 -2.94 -6.32
N ILE A 7 -13.79 -3.03 -5.42
CA ILE A 7 -14.00 -3.50 -4.05
C ILE A 7 -14.94 -2.56 -3.29
N GLY A 8 -14.70 -1.24 -3.36
CA GLY A 8 -15.50 -0.24 -2.67
C GLY A 8 -16.95 -0.26 -3.14
N ARG A 9 -17.19 -0.29 -4.46
CA ARG A 9 -18.55 -0.42 -5.00
C ARG A 9 -19.23 -1.71 -4.57
N PHE A 10 -18.51 -2.84 -4.52
CA PHE A 10 -19.07 -4.10 -4.04
C PHE A 10 -19.50 -4.02 -2.58
N ILE A 11 -18.66 -3.43 -1.71
CA ILE A 11 -18.99 -3.22 -0.29
C ILE A 11 -20.24 -2.35 -0.16
N ARG A 12 -20.32 -1.23 -0.91
CA ARG A 12 -21.48 -0.32 -0.87
C ARG A 12 -22.75 -0.92 -1.45
N TYR A 13 -22.62 -1.78 -2.45
CA TYR A 13 -23.75 -2.50 -3.05
C TYR A 13 -24.35 -3.55 -2.10
N ARG A 14 -23.54 -4.14 -1.22
CA ARG A 14 -23.96 -5.16 -0.26
C ARG A 14 -24.31 -4.55 1.10
N CYS A 15 -25.56 -4.11 1.25
CA CYS A 15 -26.05 -3.46 2.47
C CYS A 15 -25.81 -4.27 3.77
N ASP A 16 -25.76 -5.60 3.68
CA ASP A 16 -25.52 -6.50 4.82
C ASP A 16 -24.09 -6.42 5.37
N ILE A 17 -23.12 -6.00 4.56
CA ILE A 17 -21.71 -5.83 4.95
C ILE A 17 -21.25 -4.37 4.93
N ALA A 18 -21.99 -3.47 4.28
CA ALA A 18 -21.61 -2.07 4.07
C ALA A 18 -21.29 -1.33 5.39
N ALA A 19 -22.05 -1.59 6.45
CA ALA A 19 -21.85 -0.98 7.77
C ALA A 19 -20.76 -1.67 8.62
N LYS A 20 -20.22 -2.81 8.17
CA LYS A 20 -19.28 -3.66 8.92
C LYS A 20 -17.90 -3.74 8.28
N THR A 21 -17.76 -3.22 7.07
CA THR A 21 -16.55 -3.36 6.24
C THR A 21 -16.11 -2.00 5.76
N SER A 22 -14.87 -1.64 6.08
CA SER A 22 -14.24 -0.42 5.61
C SER A 22 -13.18 -0.72 4.55
N LEU A 23 -13.06 0.16 3.55
CA LEU A 23 -12.03 0.13 2.54
C LEU A 23 -10.94 1.17 2.84
N CYS A 24 -9.73 0.68 3.10
CA CYS A 24 -8.53 1.51 3.12
C CYS A 24 -7.73 1.32 1.83
N VAL A 25 -7.30 2.42 1.20
CA VAL A 25 -6.40 2.37 0.04
C VAL A 25 -5.00 2.84 0.43
N ALA A 26 -4.02 1.97 0.23
CA ALA A 26 -2.60 2.27 0.37
C ALA A 26 -2.09 2.92 -0.93
N ASP A 27 -1.50 4.11 -0.83
CA ASP A 27 -1.03 4.90 -1.96
C ASP A 27 0.45 5.28 -1.73
N PRO A 28 1.38 5.03 -2.67
CA PRO A 28 2.79 5.34 -2.46
C PRO A 28 3.03 6.86 -2.45
N GLU A 29 4.13 7.31 -1.83
CA GLU A 29 4.45 8.72 -1.60
C GLU A 29 4.52 9.61 -2.86
N ASN A 30 4.75 9.02 -4.04
CA ASN A 30 4.82 9.71 -5.33
C ASN A 30 3.56 9.42 -6.17
N SER A 31 2.40 9.73 -5.62
CA SER A 31 1.08 9.51 -6.21
C SER A 31 0.14 10.65 -5.89
N VAL A 32 -0.67 11.06 -6.88
CA VAL A 32 -1.66 12.13 -6.66
C VAL A 32 -2.98 11.64 -6.07
N PHE A 33 -3.19 10.32 -5.90
CA PHE A 33 -4.48 9.81 -5.45
C PHE A 33 -4.79 10.20 -4.00
N TYR A 34 -3.81 10.14 -3.10
CA TYR A 34 -3.96 10.65 -1.75
C TYR A 34 -4.32 12.15 -1.74
N ASP A 35 -3.58 12.98 -2.50
CA ASP A 35 -3.85 14.42 -2.51
C ASP A 35 -5.22 14.74 -3.12
N HIS A 36 -5.62 14.02 -4.18
CA HIS A 36 -6.96 14.15 -4.75
C HIS A 36 -8.06 13.72 -3.77
N TYR A 37 -7.84 12.66 -2.99
CA TYR A 37 -8.79 12.22 -1.97
C TYR A 37 -8.99 13.28 -0.88
N GLU A 38 -7.92 13.93 -0.43
CA GLU A 38 -7.98 14.95 0.62
C GLU A 38 -8.56 16.29 0.12
N THR A 39 -8.23 16.68 -1.11
CA THR A 39 -8.56 18.03 -1.63
C THR A 39 -9.76 18.08 -2.55
N GLY A 40 -10.11 16.94 -3.18
CA GLY A 40 -11.09 16.87 -4.26
C GLY A 40 -10.62 17.44 -5.59
N ASP A 41 -9.39 17.95 -5.70
CA ASP A 41 -8.89 18.59 -6.93
C ASP A 41 -8.48 17.54 -7.98
N PRO A 42 -9.21 17.43 -9.12
CA PRO A 42 -8.90 16.45 -10.17
C PRO A 42 -7.69 16.84 -11.04
N ASP A 43 -7.22 18.08 -10.94
CA ASP A 43 -6.17 18.64 -11.79
C ASP A 43 -4.77 18.51 -11.20
N ILE A 44 -4.63 17.95 -9.99
CA ILE A 44 -3.33 17.67 -9.37
C ILE A 44 -2.46 16.80 -10.29
N ARG A 45 -1.23 17.25 -10.49
CA ARG A 45 -0.18 16.53 -11.22
C ARG A 45 1.10 16.54 -10.39
N ILE A 46 1.85 15.45 -10.47
CA ILE A 46 3.22 15.36 -9.93
C ILE A 46 4.17 14.98 -11.07
N GLY A 47 5.34 15.63 -11.12
CA GLY A 47 6.37 15.37 -12.13
C GLY A 47 7.19 14.11 -11.86
N THR A 48 7.21 13.66 -10.61
CA THR A 48 7.93 12.47 -10.13
C THR A 48 7.04 11.25 -10.26
N LYS A 49 7.57 10.16 -10.84
CA LYS A 49 6.86 8.87 -10.89
C LYS A 49 7.11 8.09 -9.60
N SER A 50 6.14 7.31 -9.16
CA SER A 50 6.38 6.32 -8.11
C SER A 50 7.42 5.31 -8.54
N ARG A 51 8.28 4.93 -7.59
CA ARG A 51 9.23 3.84 -7.76
C ARG A 51 8.56 2.48 -7.62
N ILE A 52 7.36 2.42 -7.04
CA ILE A 52 6.59 1.19 -6.89
C ILE A 52 5.78 0.95 -8.15
N GLU A 53 6.17 -0.04 -8.93
CA GLU A 53 5.59 -0.36 -10.21
C GLU A 53 4.14 -0.85 -10.06
N GLY A 54 3.31 -0.49 -11.04
CA GLY A 54 1.89 -0.83 -11.08
C GLY A 54 0.98 0.11 -10.28
N ILE A 55 1.51 0.82 -9.29
CA ILE A 55 0.76 1.79 -8.47
C ILE A 55 1.47 3.16 -8.48
N GLY A 56 0.85 4.17 -7.86
CA GLY A 56 1.36 5.54 -7.88
C GLY A 56 1.13 6.25 -9.21
N ARG A 57 0.12 7.11 -9.28
CA ARG A 57 -0.24 7.79 -10.53
C ARG A 57 0.20 9.25 -10.52
N PRO A 58 0.79 9.77 -11.61
CA PRO A 58 1.23 11.15 -11.70
C PRO A 58 0.07 12.14 -11.95
N ARG A 59 -1.13 11.62 -12.21
CA ARG A 59 -2.36 12.38 -12.46
C ARG A 59 -3.58 11.57 -11.99
N VAL A 60 -4.68 12.27 -11.72
CA VAL A 60 -5.93 11.61 -11.35
C VAL A 60 -6.46 10.85 -12.58
N GLU A 61 -6.86 9.60 -12.38
CA GLU A 61 -7.39 8.73 -13.43
C GLU A 61 -8.88 8.52 -13.19
N ALA A 62 -9.69 8.45 -14.26
CA ALA A 62 -11.13 8.21 -14.15
C ALA A 62 -11.50 6.88 -13.45
N SER A 63 -10.55 5.94 -13.36
CA SER A 63 -10.73 4.69 -12.61
C SER A 63 -10.65 4.88 -11.09
N PHE A 64 -10.18 6.03 -10.61
CA PHE A 64 -10.12 6.34 -9.20
C PHE A 64 -11.44 6.96 -8.75
N GLN A 65 -12.10 6.30 -7.78
CA GLN A 65 -13.38 6.72 -7.23
C GLN A 65 -13.21 6.93 -5.73
N PRO A 66 -12.94 8.16 -5.27
CA PRO A 66 -12.68 8.44 -3.86
C PRO A 66 -13.92 8.21 -2.98
N ASP A 67 -15.12 8.41 -3.52
CA ASP A 67 -16.39 8.31 -2.77
C ASP A 67 -16.68 6.92 -2.17
N VAL A 68 -16.00 5.88 -2.66
CA VAL A 68 -16.15 4.51 -2.14
C VAL A 68 -15.03 4.10 -1.17
N ILE A 69 -14.13 5.02 -0.82
CA ILE A 69 -12.96 4.78 0.04
C ILE A 69 -13.20 5.40 1.41
N ASP A 70 -13.08 4.60 2.48
CA ASP A 70 -13.25 5.07 3.85
C ASP A 70 -11.99 5.75 4.40
N ARG A 71 -10.81 5.34 3.91
CA ARG A 71 -9.52 5.90 4.32
C ARG A 71 -8.47 5.75 3.23
N MET A 72 -7.64 6.76 3.06
CA MET A 72 -6.36 6.60 2.35
C MET A 72 -5.18 6.57 3.32
N MET A 73 -4.12 5.87 2.93
CA MET A 73 -2.85 5.85 3.65
C MET A 73 -1.71 6.08 2.67
N ARG A 74 -0.95 7.15 2.88
CA ARG A 74 0.30 7.38 2.15
C ARG A 74 1.39 6.47 2.71
N VAL A 75 2.05 5.72 1.83
CA VAL A 75 3.08 4.75 2.19
C VAL A 75 4.42 5.15 1.56
N PRO A 76 5.51 5.25 2.34
CA PRO A 76 6.83 5.50 1.79
C PRO A 76 7.28 4.38 0.84
N ASP A 77 7.99 4.73 -0.23
CA ASP A 77 8.54 3.74 -1.18
C ASP A 77 9.50 2.77 -0.44
N ALA A 78 10.33 3.31 0.46
CA ALA A 78 11.24 2.52 1.30
C ALA A 78 10.50 1.55 2.23
N ALA A 79 9.35 1.96 2.80
CA ALA A 79 8.52 1.06 3.62
C ALA A 79 7.97 -0.10 2.80
N SER A 80 7.53 0.19 1.57
CA SER A 80 7.02 -0.83 0.65
C SER A 80 8.08 -1.86 0.30
N ILE A 81 9.31 -1.41 -0.02
CA ILE A 81 10.42 -2.30 -0.36
C ILE A 81 10.88 -3.09 0.88
N ALA A 82 11.09 -2.44 2.03
CA ALA A 82 11.41 -3.13 3.27
C ALA A 82 10.40 -4.25 3.60
N THR A 83 9.11 -3.99 3.35
CA THR A 83 8.05 -4.96 3.60
C THR A 83 8.15 -6.19 2.70
N ILE A 84 8.51 -6.08 1.43
CA ILE A 84 8.67 -7.26 0.56
C ILE A 84 9.92 -8.09 0.88
N HIS A 85 10.97 -7.47 1.43
CA HIS A 85 12.14 -8.18 1.95
C HIS A 85 11.77 -8.98 3.19
N TRP A 86 11.10 -8.33 4.16
CA TRP A 86 10.59 -9.01 5.36
C TRP A 86 9.58 -10.11 5.03
N LEU A 87 8.68 -9.90 4.06
CA LEU A 87 7.73 -10.92 3.61
C LEU A 87 8.40 -12.13 2.97
N GLN A 88 9.56 -11.96 2.34
CA GLN A 88 10.30 -13.06 1.71
C GLN A 88 10.66 -14.13 2.75
N ASP A 89 11.10 -13.71 3.93
CA ASP A 89 11.50 -14.61 5.02
C ASP A 89 10.30 -15.37 5.61
N ILE A 90 9.10 -14.78 5.53
CA ILE A 90 7.87 -15.36 6.07
C ILE A 90 7.20 -16.30 5.05
N LEU A 91 7.10 -15.87 3.80
CA LEU A 91 6.37 -16.59 2.75
C LEU A 91 7.24 -17.59 1.99
N GLY A 92 8.56 -17.51 2.14
CA GLY A 92 9.52 -18.32 1.36
C GLY A 92 9.53 -17.99 -0.13
N ARG A 93 8.98 -16.84 -0.53
CA ARG A 93 8.93 -16.36 -1.92
C ARG A 93 8.97 -14.85 -2.02
N ARG A 94 9.45 -14.35 -3.16
CA ARG A 94 9.51 -12.91 -3.46
C ARG A 94 8.15 -12.38 -3.94
N CYS A 95 7.89 -11.11 -3.67
CA CYS A 95 6.67 -10.41 -4.08
C CYS A 95 7.02 -9.06 -4.72
N GLY A 96 6.12 -8.50 -5.53
CA GLY A 96 6.30 -7.17 -6.09
C GLY A 96 6.07 -6.04 -5.08
N GLY A 97 6.66 -4.86 -5.34
CA GLY A 97 6.63 -3.71 -4.41
C GLY A 97 5.23 -3.26 -4.01
N SER A 98 4.23 -3.37 -4.89
CA SER A 98 2.83 -3.04 -4.57
C SER A 98 2.23 -3.94 -3.48
N THR A 99 2.69 -5.19 -3.38
CA THR A 99 2.36 -6.09 -2.26
C THR A 99 2.92 -5.53 -0.96
N GLY A 100 4.16 -5.02 -0.98
CA GLY A 100 4.78 -4.37 0.16
C GLY A 100 3.98 -3.15 0.64
N THR A 101 3.56 -2.29 -0.28
CA THR A 101 2.68 -1.14 0.02
C THR A 101 1.38 -1.56 0.72
N ASN A 102 0.73 -2.58 0.16
CA ASN A 102 -0.52 -3.15 0.69
C ASN A 102 -0.36 -3.77 2.07
N VAL A 103 0.72 -4.53 2.30
CA VAL A 103 0.97 -5.22 3.56
C VAL A 103 1.42 -4.24 4.63
N TRP A 104 2.27 -3.26 4.32
CA TRP A 104 2.64 -2.21 5.25
C TRP A 104 1.40 -1.48 5.81
N ALA A 105 0.47 -1.10 4.93
CA ALA A 105 -0.78 -0.47 5.34
C ALA A 105 -1.65 -1.40 6.20
N ALA A 106 -1.75 -2.68 5.83
CA ALA A 106 -2.51 -3.67 6.61
C ALA A 106 -1.94 -3.86 8.03
N LEU A 107 -0.61 -3.96 8.16
CA LEU A 107 0.07 -4.08 9.45
C LEU A 107 -0.11 -2.81 10.30
N THR A 108 -0.08 -1.64 9.66
CA THR A 108 -0.35 -0.36 10.33
C THR A 108 -1.78 -0.33 10.89
N LEU A 109 -2.78 -0.73 10.10
CA LEU A 109 -4.17 -0.84 10.56
C LEU A 109 -4.31 -1.85 11.72
N LEU A 110 -3.67 -3.01 11.64
CA LEU A 110 -3.69 -4.00 12.72
C LEU A 110 -3.09 -3.46 14.02
N ARG A 111 -2.00 -2.70 13.94
CA ARG A 111 -1.39 -2.02 15.10
C ARG A 111 -2.33 -1.00 15.72
N GLU A 112 -2.97 -0.17 14.90
CA GLU A 112 -3.96 0.81 15.37
C GLU A 112 -5.17 0.13 16.02
N MET A 113 -5.71 -0.92 15.39
CA MET A 113 -6.83 -1.71 15.94
C MET A 113 -6.45 -2.33 17.29
N ARG A 114 -5.26 -2.94 17.40
CA ARG A 114 -4.77 -3.52 18.65
C ARG A 114 -4.63 -2.46 19.74
N ALA A 115 -4.06 -1.30 19.42
CA ALA A 115 -3.92 -0.19 20.35
C ALA A 115 -5.29 0.35 20.83
N ALA A 116 -6.29 0.31 19.96
CA ALA A 116 -7.66 0.71 20.28
C ALA A 116 -8.51 -0.41 20.94
N GLY A 117 -7.95 -1.61 21.17
CA GLY A 117 -8.68 -2.75 21.71
C GLY A 117 -9.77 -3.29 20.75
N GLN A 118 -9.64 -3.01 19.45
CA GLN A 118 -10.59 -3.43 18.42
C GLN A 118 -10.22 -4.81 17.87
N ALA A 119 -11.21 -5.70 17.81
CA ALA A 119 -11.09 -7.00 17.17
C ALA A 119 -11.67 -6.95 15.75
N GLY A 120 -11.07 -7.71 14.83
CA GLY A 120 -11.54 -7.81 13.45
C GLY A 120 -10.48 -8.42 12.55
N SER A 121 -10.80 -8.51 11.26
CA SER A 121 -9.90 -9.04 10.23
C SER A 121 -9.51 -7.93 9.26
N VAL A 122 -8.23 -7.89 8.90
CA VAL A 122 -7.71 -7.07 7.80
C VAL A 122 -7.29 -8.00 6.68
N ALA A 123 -7.80 -7.77 5.48
CA ALA A 123 -7.44 -8.51 4.27
C ALA A 123 -6.76 -7.57 3.28
N THR A 124 -5.74 -8.07 2.59
CA THR A 124 -5.00 -7.31 1.58
C THR A 124 -4.58 -8.22 0.42
N LEU A 125 -3.98 -7.66 -0.63
CA LEU A 125 -3.66 -8.37 -1.87
C LEU A 125 -2.14 -8.57 -2.02
N ILE A 126 -1.75 -9.79 -2.38
CA ILE A 126 -0.45 -10.08 -2.99
C ILE A 126 -0.64 -10.04 -4.51
N CYS A 127 -0.06 -9.03 -5.15
CA CYS A 127 -0.39 -8.68 -6.53
C CYS A 127 0.34 -9.55 -7.55
N ASP A 128 1.65 -9.71 -7.39
CA ASP A 128 2.52 -10.44 -8.31
C ASP A 128 3.81 -10.94 -7.65
N GLY A 129 4.52 -11.82 -8.39
CA GLY A 129 5.80 -12.41 -7.97
C GLY A 129 6.96 -11.43 -8.08
N GLY A 130 7.92 -11.55 -7.17
CA GLY A 130 9.05 -10.63 -7.08
C GLY A 130 10.16 -10.87 -8.11
N GLU A 131 10.07 -11.94 -8.90
CA GLU A 131 11.08 -12.34 -9.91
C GLU A 131 11.26 -11.28 -11.01
N ARG A 132 10.29 -10.38 -11.19
CA ARG A 132 10.34 -9.26 -12.14
C ARG A 132 11.20 -8.09 -11.66
N TYR A 133 11.54 -8.07 -10.37
CA TYR A 133 12.13 -6.91 -9.69
C TYR A 133 13.51 -7.23 -9.09
N LEU A 134 14.18 -8.27 -9.63
CA LEU A 134 15.49 -8.70 -9.14
C LEU A 134 16.57 -7.64 -9.36
N ASP A 135 16.48 -6.89 -10.46
CA ASP A 135 17.41 -5.81 -10.80
C ASP A 135 16.97 -4.44 -10.20
N THR A 136 15.94 -4.43 -9.37
CA THR A 136 15.41 -3.21 -8.71
C THR A 136 15.20 -3.42 -7.21
N TYR A 137 14.01 -3.82 -6.78
CA TYR A 137 13.65 -3.86 -5.36
C TYR A 137 14.44 -4.87 -4.55
N TYR A 138 15.05 -5.85 -5.20
CA TYR A 138 15.91 -6.86 -4.58
C TYR A 138 17.41 -6.66 -4.89
N ASP A 139 17.78 -5.51 -5.48
CA ASP A 139 19.16 -5.11 -5.73
C ASP A 139 19.55 -3.95 -4.80
N ASP A 140 20.49 -4.23 -3.88
CA ASP A 140 21.00 -3.25 -2.91
C ASP A 140 21.65 -2.03 -3.59
N ALA A 141 22.32 -2.22 -4.74
CA ALA A 141 22.93 -1.12 -5.48
C ALA A 141 21.85 -0.22 -6.09
N TRP A 142 20.76 -0.80 -6.59
CA TRP A 142 19.61 -0.04 -7.07
C TRP A 142 18.97 0.74 -5.92
N ILE A 143 18.67 0.10 -4.79
CA ILE A 143 18.09 0.73 -3.59
C ILE A 143 18.95 1.93 -3.15
N ALA A 144 20.26 1.75 -3.04
CA ALA A 144 21.19 2.80 -2.67
C ALA A 144 21.21 3.94 -3.71
N SER A 145 21.18 3.62 -5.01
CA SER A 145 21.12 4.63 -6.09
C SER A 145 19.84 5.49 -6.03
N GLN A 146 18.75 4.94 -5.48
CA GLN A 146 17.49 5.66 -5.28
C GLN A 146 17.46 6.49 -3.99
N GLY A 147 18.51 6.41 -3.15
CA GLY A 147 18.61 7.10 -1.87
C GLY A 147 17.63 6.57 -0.81
N LEU A 148 17.23 5.30 -0.91
CA LEU A 148 16.25 4.70 -0.01
C LEU A 148 16.96 4.03 1.19
N ASP A 149 16.53 4.38 2.40
CA ASP A 149 16.92 3.68 3.63
C ASP A 149 15.78 2.77 4.10
N LEU A 150 16.01 1.45 4.04
CA LEU A 150 15.04 0.44 4.42
C LEU A 150 15.06 0.13 5.92
N MET A 151 16.16 0.45 6.62
CA MET A 151 16.42 -0.03 7.98
C MET A 151 15.36 0.39 9.00
N PRO A 152 14.88 1.65 9.04
CA PRO A 152 13.85 2.06 10.01
C PRO A 152 12.57 1.23 9.87
N TYR A 153 12.19 0.88 8.64
CA TYR A 153 10.99 0.11 8.36
C TYR A 153 11.18 -1.38 8.67
N LEU A 154 12.35 -1.95 8.36
CA LEU A 154 12.69 -3.33 8.72
C LEU A 154 12.66 -3.56 10.24
N VAL A 155 13.24 -2.64 11.01
CA VAL A 155 13.19 -2.70 12.48
C VAL A 155 11.74 -2.70 12.98
N SER A 156 10.92 -1.79 12.46
CA SER A 156 9.50 -1.71 12.80
C SER A 156 8.72 -2.99 12.47
N LEU A 157 9.04 -3.66 11.36
CA LEU A 157 8.42 -4.93 10.95
C LEU A 157 8.87 -6.10 11.82
N GLN A 158 10.15 -6.14 12.22
CA GLN A 158 10.66 -7.17 13.12
C GLN A 158 10.00 -7.11 14.50
N GLU A 159 9.72 -5.90 15.01
CA GLU A 159 8.94 -5.73 16.24
C GLU A 159 7.54 -6.32 16.10
N PHE A 160 6.90 -6.19 14.94
CA PHE A 160 5.58 -6.78 14.70
C PHE A 160 5.60 -8.32 14.78
N THR A 161 6.67 -8.97 14.31
CA THR A 161 6.77 -10.45 14.37
C THR A 161 7.12 -11.03 15.73
N ARG A 162 7.59 -10.21 16.67
CA ARG A 162 7.97 -10.66 18.03
C ARG A 162 6.81 -10.69 19.01
N ASP A 163 5.74 -9.95 18.70
CA ASP A 163 4.51 -9.84 19.47
C ASP A 163 3.50 -10.96 19.13
#